data_AF-A0A947D5Z3-F1
#
_entry.id   AF-A0A947D5Z3-F1
#
_cell.length_a   1.000
_cell.length_b   1.000
_cell.length_c   1.000
_cell.angle_alpha   90.00
_cell.angle_beta   90.00
_cell.angle_gamma   90.00
#
_symmetry.space_group_name_H-M   'P 1'
#
loop_
_entity.id
_entity.type
_entity.pdbx_description
1 polymer ?
#
loop_
_entity_poly.entity_id
_entity_poly.type
_entity_poly.pdbx_seq_one_letter_code
_entity_poly.pdbx_strand_id
1 'polypeptide(L)'
;MPPRSRDALIADRVPRAESAAALLGHEGEAAALYFRALPQLFTAAVAVLPAFAFDRRNRRPPADPVNACLSLAYALLTRTFASALSIAGLDPWKGVYHVERPGRPALVLDLIEPFRPLLADSAVLMALNNGELGPDDFVFAAGGCNLKPKARRALVQAYERRLDQETTHPVFGYQIAMRRLIQVQARLFAKFVAGEIPRYPHYVPR
;
A
#
# COMPACT_ATOMS: atom_id res chain seq x y z
N MET A 1 -27.71 -4.48 -20.93
CA MET A 1 -26.95 -3.82 -19.85
C MET A 1 -25.65 -4.59 -19.69
N PRO A 2 -24.46 -4.00 -19.86
CA PRO A 2 -23.22 -4.74 -19.65
C PRO A 2 -23.17 -5.25 -18.20
N PRO A 3 -22.66 -6.47 -17.95
CA PRO A 3 -22.52 -6.99 -16.60
C PRO A 3 -21.65 -6.04 -15.78
N ARG A 4 -22.06 -5.75 -14.53
CA ARG A 4 -21.25 -4.95 -13.60
C ARG A 4 -19.87 -5.59 -13.47
N SER A 5 -18.81 -4.77 -13.47
CA SER A 5 -17.46 -5.26 -13.22
C SER A 5 -17.40 -5.96 -11.86
N ARG A 6 -16.53 -6.96 -11.73
CA ARG A 6 -16.42 -7.75 -10.50
C ARG A 6 -16.07 -6.88 -9.29
N ASP A 7 -15.29 -5.83 -9.49
CA ASP A 7 -14.93 -4.86 -8.44
C ASP A 7 -16.15 -4.08 -7.93
N ALA A 8 -17.05 -3.68 -8.83
CA ALA A 8 -18.30 -3.00 -8.44
C ALA A 8 -19.19 -3.91 -7.59
N LEU A 9 -19.21 -5.21 -7.88
CA LEU A 9 -19.94 -6.18 -7.07
C LEU A 9 -19.33 -6.37 -5.68
N ILE A 10 -18.01 -6.28 -5.54
CA ILE A 10 -17.35 -6.33 -4.22
C ILE A 10 -17.69 -5.07 -3.42
N ALA A 11 -17.61 -3.89 -4.05
CA ALA A 11 -17.95 -2.62 -3.41
C ALA A 11 -19.40 -2.59 -2.88
N ASP A 12 -20.34 -3.21 -3.61
CA ASP A 12 -21.74 -3.33 -3.18
C ASP A 12 -21.93 -4.29 -1.98
N ARG A 13 -21.04 -5.27 -1.80
CA ARG A 13 -21.12 -6.29 -0.73
C ARG A 13 -20.48 -5.83 0.57
N VAL A 14 -19.43 -5.01 0.51
CA VAL A 14 -18.70 -4.54 1.70
C VAL A 14 -19.62 -3.90 2.76
N PRO A 15 -20.54 -2.99 2.43
CA PRO A 15 -21.46 -2.40 3.42
C PRO A 15 -22.47 -3.38 4.02
N ARG A 16 -22.65 -4.56 3.40
CA ARG A 16 -23.61 -5.60 3.80
C ARG A 16 -22.94 -6.77 4.54
N ALA A 17 -21.63 -6.72 4.75
CA ALA A 17 -20.91 -7.78 5.42
C ALA A 17 -21.30 -7.84 6.90
N GLU A 18 -21.79 -9.00 7.34
CA GLU A 18 -22.30 -9.20 8.70
C GLU A 18 -21.19 -9.58 9.71
N SER A 19 -19.93 -9.71 9.25
CA SER A 19 -18.80 -10.06 10.11
C SER A 19 -17.47 -9.53 9.59
N ALA A 20 -16.51 -9.37 10.50
CA ALA A 20 -15.13 -9.03 10.16
C ALA A 20 -14.49 -10.06 9.21
N ALA A 21 -14.84 -11.35 9.36
CA ALA A 21 -14.37 -12.42 8.49
C ALA A 21 -14.89 -12.27 7.05
N ALA A 22 -16.16 -11.89 6.89
CA ALA A 22 -16.74 -11.62 5.57
C ALA A 22 -16.07 -10.40 4.90
N LEU A 23 -15.81 -9.33 5.66
CA LEU A 23 -15.04 -8.17 5.18
C LEU A 23 -13.64 -8.58 4.71
N LEU A 24 -12.92 -9.41 5.48
CA LEU A 24 -11.59 -9.91 5.10
C LEU A 24 -11.65 -10.75 3.81
N GLY A 25 -12.73 -11.51 3.62
CA GLY A 25 -12.97 -12.26 2.39
C GLY A 25 -13.12 -11.33 1.17
N HIS A 26 -13.89 -10.26 1.31
CA HIS A 26 -14.06 -9.24 0.26
C HIS A 26 -12.76 -8.50 -0.04
N GLU A 27 -11.98 -8.14 1.00
CA GLU A 27 -10.65 -7.53 0.85
C GLU A 27 -9.70 -8.47 0.09
N GLY A 28 -9.68 -9.76 0.44
CA GLY A 28 -8.87 -10.77 -0.23
C GLY A 28 -9.24 -10.94 -1.71
N GLU A 29 -10.54 -10.93 -2.03
CA GLU A 29 -11.02 -10.99 -3.41
C GLU A 29 -10.60 -9.74 -4.20
N ALA A 30 -10.79 -8.55 -3.64
CA ALA A 30 -10.41 -7.29 -4.26
C ALA A 30 -8.88 -7.22 -4.50
N ALA A 31 -8.08 -7.62 -3.50
CA ALA A 31 -6.63 -7.66 -3.62
C ALA A 31 -6.17 -8.63 -4.71
N ALA A 32 -6.80 -9.80 -4.83
CA ALA A 32 -6.47 -10.77 -5.88
C ALA A 32 -6.75 -10.22 -7.28
N LEU A 33 -7.87 -9.51 -7.47
CA LEU A 33 -8.20 -8.85 -8.74
C LEU A 33 -7.22 -7.73 -9.05
N TYR A 34 -6.93 -6.88 -8.07
CA TYR A 34 -5.97 -5.79 -8.21
C TYR A 34 -4.58 -6.29 -8.63
N PHE A 35 -4.02 -7.29 -7.94
CA PHE A 35 -2.69 -7.79 -8.26
C PHE A 35 -2.63 -8.53 -9.61
N ARG A 36 -3.72 -9.16 -10.05
CA ARG A 36 -3.79 -9.73 -11.41
C ARG A 36 -3.80 -8.64 -12.49
N ALA A 37 -4.32 -7.46 -12.18
CA ALA A 37 -4.32 -6.32 -13.10
C ALA A 37 -3.00 -5.52 -13.06
N LEU A 38 -2.22 -5.61 -11.98
CA LEU A 38 -0.98 -4.85 -11.81
C LEU A 38 0.00 -4.94 -13.00
N PRO A 39 0.26 -6.10 -13.62
CA PRO A 39 1.16 -6.20 -14.79
C PRO A 39 0.70 -5.40 -16.00
N GLN A 40 -0.59 -5.07 -16.10
CA GLN A 40 -1.14 -4.25 -17.20
C GLN A 40 -0.65 -2.80 -17.11
N LEU A 41 -0.10 -2.39 -15.95
CA LEU A 41 0.50 -1.07 -15.73
C LEU A 41 2.00 -1.05 -16.04
N PHE A 42 2.60 -2.17 -16.44
CA PHE A 42 3.99 -2.21 -16.89
C PHE A 42 4.11 -1.61 -18.29
N THR A 43 5.18 -0.86 -18.52
CA THR A 43 5.54 -0.43 -19.87
C THR A 43 5.83 -1.65 -20.75
N ALA A 44 5.70 -1.50 -22.07
CA ALA A 44 6.05 -2.57 -23.01
C ALA A 44 7.48 -3.12 -22.79
N ALA A 45 8.42 -2.24 -22.43
CA ALA A 45 9.80 -2.62 -22.12
C ALA A 45 9.92 -3.51 -20.87
N VAL A 46 9.12 -3.25 -19.83
CA VAL A 46 9.11 -4.07 -18.61
C VAL A 46 8.31 -5.36 -18.81
N ALA A 47 7.17 -5.28 -19.51
CA ALA A 47 6.25 -6.40 -19.69
C ALA A 47 6.85 -7.58 -20.46
N VAL A 48 7.84 -7.34 -21.33
CA VAL A 48 8.54 -8.40 -22.07
C VAL A 48 9.64 -9.10 -21.27
N LEU A 49 10.03 -8.56 -20.10
CA LEU A 49 11.11 -9.13 -19.29
C LEU A 49 10.59 -10.30 -18.44
N PRO A 50 11.08 -11.54 -18.64
CA PRO A 50 10.61 -12.70 -17.89
C PRO A 50 10.83 -12.57 -16.38
N ALA A 51 11.88 -11.85 -15.97
CA ALA A 51 12.19 -11.59 -14.57
C ALA A 51 11.10 -10.79 -13.83
N PHE A 52 10.26 -10.05 -14.55
CA PHE A 52 9.17 -9.26 -13.99
C PHE A 52 7.79 -9.85 -14.28
N ALA A 53 7.73 -11.12 -14.73
CA ALA A 53 6.48 -11.86 -14.79
C ALA A 53 5.85 -11.95 -13.38
N PHE A 54 4.66 -11.38 -13.22
CA PHE A 54 3.97 -11.28 -11.95
C PHE A 54 2.55 -11.84 -12.06
N ASP A 55 2.28 -12.90 -11.30
CA ASP A 55 0.95 -13.54 -11.24
C ASP A 55 0.14 -13.04 -10.03
N ARG A 56 0.75 -13.07 -8.85
CA ARG A 56 0.08 -12.77 -7.59
C ARG A 56 1.03 -12.24 -6.53
N ARG A 57 0.46 -11.59 -5.52
CA ARG A 57 1.20 -11.16 -4.33
C ARG A 57 1.62 -12.36 -3.47
N ASN A 58 2.92 -12.50 -3.22
CA ASN A 58 3.51 -13.44 -2.27
C ASN A 58 4.52 -12.74 -1.33
N ARG A 59 4.45 -13.02 -0.02
CA ARG A 59 5.14 -12.23 1.00
C ARG A 59 6.30 -12.93 1.71
N ARG A 60 6.29 -14.26 1.89
CA ARG A 60 7.18 -14.94 2.86
C ARG A 60 7.66 -16.33 2.39
N PRO A 61 8.88 -16.43 1.84
CA PRO A 61 9.68 -15.33 1.29
C PRO A 61 9.08 -14.83 -0.04
N PRO A 62 9.39 -13.59 -0.49
CA PRO A 62 9.06 -13.15 -1.85
C PRO A 62 9.66 -14.11 -2.89
N ALA A 63 8.88 -14.54 -3.86
CA ALA A 63 9.33 -15.54 -4.85
C ALA A 63 9.96 -14.91 -6.10
N ASP A 64 9.72 -13.62 -6.32
CA ASP A 64 10.10 -12.90 -7.53
C ASP A 64 10.48 -11.43 -7.23
N PRO A 65 11.15 -10.75 -8.18
CA PRO A 65 11.58 -9.36 -8.05
C PRO A 65 10.46 -8.37 -7.69
N VAL A 66 9.29 -8.47 -8.34
CA VAL A 66 8.16 -7.55 -8.12
C VAL A 66 7.64 -7.70 -6.69
N ASN A 67 7.46 -8.94 -6.23
CA ASN A 67 7.08 -9.21 -4.84
C ASN A 67 8.15 -8.77 -3.83
N ALA A 68 9.44 -8.86 -4.16
CA ALA A 68 10.51 -8.36 -3.30
C ALA A 68 10.42 -6.82 -3.16
N CYS A 69 10.21 -6.10 -4.27
CA CYS A 69 10.00 -4.65 -4.28
C CYS A 69 8.76 -4.25 -3.47
N LEU A 70 7.60 -4.86 -3.74
CA LEU A 70 6.36 -4.59 -3.00
C LEU A 70 6.49 -4.86 -1.50
N SER A 71 7.26 -5.88 -1.12
CA SER A 71 7.48 -6.21 0.30
C SER A 71 8.32 -5.15 1.00
N LEU A 72 9.37 -4.65 0.35
CA LEU A 72 10.17 -3.54 0.86
C LEU A 72 9.36 -2.24 0.91
N ALA A 73 8.62 -1.90 -0.15
CA ALA A 73 7.78 -0.71 -0.18
C ALA A 73 6.69 -0.71 0.90
N TYR A 74 6.06 -1.86 1.16
CA TYR A 74 5.09 -1.99 2.27
C TYR A 74 5.75 -1.88 3.64
N ALA A 75 6.98 -2.37 3.82
CA ALA A 75 7.72 -2.19 5.06
C ALA A 75 8.05 -0.69 5.30
N LEU A 76 8.46 0.04 4.25
CA LEU A 76 8.69 1.49 4.32
C LEU A 76 7.39 2.23 4.69
N LEU A 77 6.29 1.94 3.99
CA LEU A 77 4.98 2.54 4.26
C LEU A 77 4.50 2.28 5.70
N THR A 78 4.65 1.05 6.18
CA THR A 78 4.33 0.65 7.56
C THR A 78 5.13 1.50 8.54
N ARG A 79 6.44 1.69 8.31
CA ARG A 79 7.28 2.49 9.19
C ARG A 79 6.89 3.97 9.18
N THR A 80 6.57 4.53 8.01
CA THR A 80 6.12 5.92 7.87
C THR A 80 4.85 6.18 8.66
N PHE A 81 3.86 5.29 8.57
CA PHE A 81 2.62 5.40 9.34
C PHE A 81 2.83 5.16 10.83
N ALA A 82 3.64 4.17 11.22
CA ALA A 82 3.97 3.93 12.62
C ALA A 82 4.53 5.20 13.29
N SER A 83 5.49 5.86 12.63
CA SER A 83 6.03 7.14 13.12
C SER A 83 4.97 8.23 13.19
N ALA A 84 4.12 8.38 12.17
CA ALA A 84 3.07 9.39 12.16
C ALA A 84 2.03 9.19 13.27
N LEU A 85 1.64 7.95 13.54
CA LEU A 85 0.70 7.59 14.61
C LEU A 85 1.30 7.85 15.98
N SER A 86 2.56 7.45 16.22
CA SER A 86 3.24 7.74 17.48
C SER A 86 3.37 9.25 17.74
N ILE A 87 3.68 10.05 16.70
CA ILE A 87 3.73 11.52 16.81
C ILE A 87 2.35 12.11 17.14
N ALA A 88 1.26 11.49 16.66
CA ALA A 88 -0.11 11.89 16.97
C ALA A 88 -0.59 11.42 18.36
N GLY A 89 0.26 10.73 19.14
CA GLY A 89 -0.09 10.21 20.46
C GLY A 89 -0.89 8.91 20.44
N LEU A 90 -0.93 8.21 19.30
CA LEU A 90 -1.63 6.93 19.14
C LEU A 90 -0.68 5.76 19.37
N ASP A 91 -1.21 4.65 19.89
CA ASP A 91 -0.51 3.37 19.96
C ASP A 91 -0.61 2.63 18.61
N PRO A 92 0.50 2.46 17.86
CA PRO A 92 0.49 1.80 16.55
C PRO A 92 0.05 0.32 16.59
N TRP A 93 0.01 -0.30 17.77
CA TRP A 93 -0.29 -1.71 17.93
C TRP A 93 -1.77 -2.00 18.20
N LYS A 94 -2.55 -1.00 18.61
CA LYS A 94 -3.99 -1.14 18.93
C LYS A 94 -4.88 -0.94 17.70
N GLY A 95 -5.13 -2.03 16.97
CA GLY A 95 -5.95 -2.02 15.76
C GLY A 95 -7.44 -1.77 16.02
N VAL A 96 -8.11 -1.21 15.03
CA VAL A 96 -9.58 -1.12 14.99
C VAL A 96 -10.17 -2.32 14.27
N TYR A 97 -9.56 -2.72 13.15
CA TYR A 97 -10.06 -3.80 12.29
C TYR A 97 -9.16 -5.03 12.35
N HIS A 98 -7.84 -4.84 12.25
CA HIS A 98 -6.89 -5.93 12.39
C HIS A 98 -6.80 -6.45 13.82
N VAL A 99 -6.90 -7.78 13.98
CA VAL A 99 -6.68 -8.45 15.26
C VAL A 99 -5.27 -8.20 15.77
N GLU A 100 -5.18 -7.80 17.04
CA GLU A 100 -3.92 -7.62 17.76
C GLU A 100 -3.16 -8.95 17.82
N ARG A 101 -1.92 -8.94 17.32
CA ARG A 101 -0.99 -10.06 17.45
C ARG A 101 0.37 -9.52 17.88
N PRO A 102 1.09 -10.18 18.79
CA PRO A 102 2.44 -9.76 19.17
C PRO A 102 3.31 -9.55 17.93
N GLY A 103 3.95 -8.39 17.83
CA GLY A 103 4.81 -8.06 16.68
C GLY A 103 4.08 -7.70 15.38
N ARG A 104 2.74 -7.53 15.37
CA ARG A 104 1.99 -6.92 14.25
C ARG A 104 1.38 -5.55 14.61
N PRO A 105 1.83 -4.43 14.02
CA PRO A 105 1.31 -3.09 14.35
C PRO A 105 -0.09 -2.90 13.74
N ALA A 106 -1.13 -3.37 14.43
CA ALA A 106 -2.45 -3.54 13.85
C ALA A 106 -3.08 -2.22 13.37
N LEU A 107 -2.95 -1.14 14.13
CA LEU A 107 -3.48 0.17 13.73
C LEU A 107 -2.80 0.72 12.47
N VAL A 108 -1.49 0.50 12.36
CA VAL A 108 -0.74 0.87 11.16
C VAL A 108 -1.33 0.14 9.96
N LEU A 109 -1.57 -1.16 10.09
CA LEU A 109 -2.09 -1.98 9.00
C LEU A 109 -3.49 -1.54 8.58
N ASP A 110 -4.34 -1.13 9.52
CA ASP A 110 -5.65 -0.56 9.20
C ASP A 110 -5.54 0.73 8.38
N LEU A 111 -4.65 1.64 8.78
CA LEU A 111 -4.58 2.98 8.20
C LEU A 111 -3.76 3.06 6.91
N ILE A 112 -2.89 2.08 6.64
CA ILE A 112 -2.11 2.07 5.38
C ILE A 112 -2.90 1.51 4.20
N GLU A 113 -4.01 0.79 4.40
CA GLU A 113 -4.71 0.11 3.29
C GLU A 113 -5.05 1.06 2.12
N PRO A 114 -5.65 2.25 2.34
CA PRO A 114 -5.93 3.19 1.25
C PRO A 114 -4.67 3.74 0.57
N PHE A 115 -3.52 3.65 1.23
CA PHE A 115 -2.25 4.23 0.78
C PHE A 115 -1.34 3.22 0.10
N ARG A 116 -1.63 1.91 0.16
CA ARG A 116 -0.79 0.88 -0.50
C ARG A 116 -0.66 1.14 -2.01
N PRO A 117 -1.76 1.31 -2.79
CA PRO A 117 -1.62 1.60 -4.22
C PRO A 117 -0.96 2.96 -4.47
N LEU A 118 -1.30 3.94 -3.63
CA LEU A 118 -0.95 5.35 -3.84
C LEU A 118 0.52 5.66 -3.54
N LEU A 119 1.15 4.94 -2.63
CA LEU A 119 2.54 5.23 -2.23
C LEU A 119 3.48 4.06 -2.50
N ALA A 120 3.08 2.85 -2.12
CA ALA A 120 3.98 1.71 -2.23
C ALA A 120 3.95 1.09 -3.62
N ASP A 121 2.78 0.71 -4.14
CA ASP A 121 2.69 0.02 -5.43
C ASP A 121 3.12 0.94 -6.57
N SER A 122 2.66 2.20 -6.54
CA SER A 122 3.09 3.23 -7.48
C SER A 122 4.60 3.53 -7.43
N ALA A 123 5.25 3.50 -6.25
CA ALA A 123 6.71 3.62 -6.18
C ALA A 123 7.42 2.45 -6.88
N VAL A 124 6.92 1.22 -6.69
CA VAL A 124 7.44 0.03 -7.37
C VAL A 124 7.23 0.12 -8.89
N LEU A 125 6.01 0.48 -9.32
CA LEU A 125 5.68 0.67 -10.73
C LEU A 125 6.59 1.71 -11.38
N MET A 126 6.79 2.87 -10.74
CA MET A 126 7.67 3.91 -11.25
C MET A 126 9.12 3.43 -11.35
N ALA A 127 9.64 2.77 -10.31
CA ALA A 127 11.02 2.30 -10.31
C ALA A 127 11.28 1.27 -11.43
N LEU A 128 10.33 0.39 -11.69
CA LEU A 128 10.42 -0.59 -12.79
C LEU A 128 10.24 0.09 -14.16
N ASN A 129 9.16 0.86 -14.33
CA ASN A 129 8.81 1.46 -15.63
C ASN A 129 9.81 2.51 -16.11
N ASN A 130 10.49 3.21 -15.19
CA ASN A 130 11.53 4.17 -15.51
C ASN A 130 12.92 3.51 -15.69
N GLY A 131 13.02 2.18 -15.55
CA GLY A 131 14.29 1.46 -15.66
C GLY A 131 15.27 1.72 -14.52
N GLU A 132 14.80 2.22 -13.37
CA GLU A 132 15.64 2.40 -12.17
C GLU A 132 15.99 1.07 -11.50
N LEU A 133 15.21 0.03 -11.79
CA LEU A 133 15.41 -1.35 -11.38
C LEU A 133 15.35 -2.28 -12.60
N GLY A 134 16.39 -3.09 -12.79
CA GLY A 134 16.49 -4.09 -13.85
C GLY A 134 16.58 -5.53 -13.34
N PRO A 135 16.56 -6.55 -14.22
CA PRO A 135 16.66 -7.95 -13.81
C PRO A 135 17.91 -8.27 -12.97
N ASP A 136 19.03 -7.62 -13.26
CA ASP A 136 20.31 -7.84 -12.57
C ASP A 136 20.38 -7.21 -11.18
N ASP A 137 19.35 -6.48 -10.74
CA ASP A 137 19.30 -5.83 -9.44
C ASP A 137 18.85 -6.76 -8.29
N PHE A 138 18.59 -8.03 -8.61
CA PHE A 138 18.03 -9.01 -7.69
C PHE A 138 18.98 -10.18 -7.45
N VAL A 139 18.82 -10.81 -6.28
CA VAL A 139 19.52 -12.04 -5.91
C VAL A 139 18.52 -13.03 -5.34
N PHE A 140 18.63 -14.29 -5.75
CA PHE A 140 17.83 -15.39 -5.21
C PHE A 140 18.67 -16.13 -4.17
N ALA A 141 18.21 -16.12 -2.93
CA ALA A 141 18.91 -16.73 -1.80
C ALA A 141 17.90 -17.28 -0.79
N ALA A 142 18.23 -18.41 -0.17
CA ALA A 142 17.41 -19.06 0.86
C ALA A 142 15.92 -19.25 0.46
N GLY A 143 15.68 -19.61 -0.81
CA GLY A 143 14.33 -19.83 -1.33
C GLY A 143 13.52 -18.56 -1.60
N GLY A 144 14.13 -17.37 -1.55
CA GLY A 144 13.47 -16.09 -1.82
C GLY A 144 14.27 -15.14 -2.72
N CYS A 145 13.59 -14.12 -3.23
CA CYS A 145 14.16 -13.03 -4.01
C CYS A 145 14.42 -11.81 -3.11
N ASN A 146 15.62 -11.23 -3.22
CA ASN A 146 16.05 -10.05 -2.48
C ASN A 146 16.62 -8.99 -3.43
N LEU A 147 16.52 -7.71 -3.03
CA LEU A 147 17.16 -6.60 -3.73
C LEU A 147 18.64 -6.49 -3.35
N LYS A 148 19.50 -6.29 -4.35
CA LYS A 148 20.90 -5.88 -4.13
C LYS A 148 20.96 -4.50 -3.45
N PRO A 149 22.08 -4.12 -2.79
CA PRO A 149 22.17 -2.85 -2.08
C PRO A 149 21.90 -1.60 -2.94
N LYS A 150 22.34 -1.59 -4.21
CA LYS A 150 22.06 -0.50 -5.16
C LYS A 150 20.56 -0.39 -5.45
N ALA A 151 19.94 -1.51 -5.80
CA ALA A 151 18.51 -1.63 -6.05
C ALA A 151 17.64 -1.21 -4.86
N ARG A 152 18.05 -1.60 -3.64
CA ARG A 152 17.38 -1.18 -2.40
C ARG A 152 17.37 0.34 -2.25
N ARG A 153 18.51 1.00 -2.52
CA ARG A 153 18.61 2.46 -2.47
C ARG A 153 17.73 3.12 -3.55
N ALA A 154 17.75 2.59 -4.77
CA ALA A 154 16.91 3.09 -5.86
C ALA A 154 15.41 3.02 -5.50
N LEU A 155 14.95 1.89 -4.96
CA LEU A 155 13.55 1.75 -4.55
C LEU A 155 13.19 2.69 -3.38
N VAL A 156 14.09 2.88 -2.42
CA VAL A 156 13.88 3.85 -1.33
C VAL A 156 13.76 5.27 -1.91
N GLN A 157 14.61 5.66 -2.85
CA GLN A 157 14.52 6.96 -3.51
C GLN A 157 13.21 7.13 -4.28
N ALA A 158 12.74 6.09 -4.99
CA ALA A 158 11.44 6.12 -5.66
C ALA A 158 10.28 6.30 -4.66
N TYR A 159 10.35 5.64 -3.51
CA TYR A 159 9.38 5.80 -2.43
C TYR A 159 9.41 7.21 -1.81
N GLU A 160 10.59 7.76 -1.52
CA GLU A 160 10.71 9.13 -1.00
C GLU A 160 10.17 10.16 -2.00
N ARG A 161 10.41 9.99 -3.31
CA ARG A 161 9.79 10.84 -4.34
C ARG A 161 8.27 10.78 -4.31
N ARG A 162 7.65 9.62 -4.05
CA ARG A 162 6.18 9.52 -3.87
C ARG A 162 5.71 10.24 -2.62
N LEU A 163 6.49 10.24 -1.54
CA LEU A 163 6.15 10.98 -0.32
C LEU A 163 6.22 12.50 -0.51
N ASP A 164 7.11 12.98 -1.36
CA ASP A 164 7.30 14.41 -1.62
C ASP A 164 6.36 14.97 -2.68
N GLN A 165 5.66 14.11 -3.44
CA GLN A 165 4.64 14.55 -4.39
C GLN A 165 3.47 15.24 -3.67
N GLU A 166 3.02 16.35 -4.25
CA GLU A 166 1.86 17.11 -3.77
C GLU A 166 0.54 16.50 -4.26
N THR A 167 -0.49 16.67 -3.44
CA THR A 167 -1.87 16.34 -3.76
C THR A 167 -2.80 17.35 -3.11
N THR A 168 -4.06 17.37 -3.55
CA THR A 168 -5.09 18.21 -2.94
C THR A 168 -5.68 17.53 -1.72
N HIS A 169 -5.64 18.19 -0.56
CA HIS A 169 -6.28 17.64 0.64
C HIS A 169 -7.80 17.54 0.45
N PRO A 170 -8.46 16.38 0.67
CA PRO A 170 -9.86 16.16 0.29
C PRO A 170 -10.87 17.01 1.08
N VAL A 171 -10.53 17.36 2.33
CA VAL A 171 -11.36 18.23 3.19
C VAL A 171 -11.01 19.71 3.05
N PHE A 172 -9.73 20.08 3.20
CA PHE A 172 -9.31 21.48 3.25
C PHE A 172 -9.00 22.12 1.88
N GLY A 173 -8.84 21.34 0.81
CA GLY A 173 -8.68 21.84 -0.56
C GLY A 173 -7.30 22.42 -0.93
N TYR A 174 -6.35 22.53 0.00
CA TYR A 174 -5.00 23.04 -0.28
C TYR A 174 -4.03 21.93 -0.76
N GLN A 175 -2.94 22.33 -1.43
CA GLN A 175 -1.87 21.43 -1.86
C GLN A 175 -1.01 20.97 -0.67
N ILE A 176 -0.82 19.67 -0.55
CA ILE A 176 -0.10 19.04 0.55
C ILE A 176 0.77 17.91 0.01
N ALA A 177 2.03 17.86 0.43
CA ALA A 177 2.88 16.70 0.18
C ALA A 177 2.27 15.44 0.82
N MET A 178 2.34 14.30 0.14
CA MET A 178 1.85 13.01 0.65
C MET A 178 2.40 12.68 2.04
N ARG A 179 3.67 13.00 2.30
CA ARG A 179 4.30 12.86 3.63
C ARG A 179 3.52 13.60 4.71
N ARG A 180 3.14 14.84 4.44
CA ARG A 180 2.38 15.67 5.38
C ARG A 180 0.93 15.20 5.48
N LEU A 181 0.34 14.73 4.38
CA LEU A 181 -0.99 14.14 4.37
C LEU A 181 -1.07 12.95 5.33
N ILE A 182 -0.08 12.05 5.36
CA ILE A 182 -0.05 10.92 6.33
C ILE A 182 -0.11 11.44 7.78
N GLN A 183 0.64 12.49 8.11
CA GLN A 183 0.62 13.08 9.45
C GLN A 183 -0.73 13.73 9.77
N VAL A 184 -1.37 14.37 8.78
CA VAL A 184 -2.71 14.94 8.94
C VAL A 184 -3.74 13.83 9.17
N GLN A 185 -3.65 12.73 8.41
CA GLN A 185 -4.52 11.57 8.57
C GLN A 185 -4.39 10.91 9.95
N ALA A 186 -3.17 10.76 10.47
CA ALA A 186 -2.95 10.28 11.84
C ALA A 186 -3.62 11.20 12.89
N ARG A 187 -3.50 12.53 12.74
CA ARG A 187 -4.13 13.49 13.66
C ARG A 187 -5.66 13.50 13.55
N LEU A 188 -6.19 13.39 12.33
CA LEU A 188 -7.64 13.30 12.10
C LEU A 188 -8.20 12.03 12.74
N PHE A 189 -7.48 10.91 12.63
CA PHE A 189 -7.85 9.68 13.31
C PHE A 189 -7.82 9.83 14.83
N ALA A 190 -6.78 10.45 15.40
CA ALA A 190 -6.71 10.72 16.84
C ALA A 190 -7.90 11.57 17.33
N LYS A 191 -8.23 12.64 16.60
CA LYS A 191 -9.41 13.48 16.89
C LYS A 191 -10.72 12.71 16.81
N PHE A 192 -10.84 11.80 15.85
CA PHE A 192 -12.03 10.96 15.71
C PHE A 192 -12.19 10.02 16.92
N VAL A 193 -11.12 9.33 17.32
CA VAL A 193 -11.14 8.43 18.49
C VAL A 193 -11.41 9.20 19.79
N ALA A 194 -10.93 10.44 19.90
CA ALA A 194 -11.20 11.32 21.03
C ALA A 194 -12.63 11.93 21.03
N GLY A 195 -13.43 11.69 19.99
CA GLY A 195 -14.79 12.24 19.85
C GLY A 195 -14.84 13.73 19.47
N GLU A 196 -13.70 14.33 19.10
CA GLU A 196 -13.63 15.75 18.69
C GLU A 196 -14.20 16.00 17.29
N ILE A 197 -14.22 14.98 16.43
CA ILE A 197 -14.86 15.03 15.11
C ILE A 197 -15.81 13.84 14.93
N PRO A 198 -16.96 14.02 14.24
CA PRO A 198 -17.99 12.99 14.15
C PRO A 198 -17.65 11.86 13.18
N ARG A 199 -16.69 12.08 12.27
CA ARG A 199 -16.27 11.10 11.25
C ARG A 199 -14.79 11.24 10.94
N TYR A 200 -14.15 10.11 10.65
CA TYR A 200 -12.80 10.09 10.11
C TYR A 200 -12.84 10.24 8.56
N PRO A 201 -12.30 11.34 7.99
CA PRO A 201 -12.34 11.56 6.54
C PRO A 201 -11.23 10.77 5.84
N HIS A 202 -11.60 9.68 5.17
CA HIS A 202 -10.68 8.90 4.36
C HIS A 202 -10.12 9.71 3.20
N TYR A 203 -8.83 9.51 2.91
CA TYR A 203 -8.21 10.07 1.72
C TYR A 203 -8.57 9.25 0.49
N VAL A 204 -9.21 9.90 -0.48
CA VAL A 204 -9.44 9.36 -1.82
C VAL A 204 -8.94 10.43 -2.80
N PRO A 205 -7.91 10.14 -3.62
CA PRO A 205 -7.48 11.08 -4.66
C PRO A 205 -8.62 11.34 -5.63
N ARG A 206 -8.77 12.59 -6.06
CA ARG A 206 -9.73 13.01 -7.10
C ARG A 206 -9.11 12.93 -8.48
#